data_AF-A0A938JQE2-F1
#
_entry.id   AF-A0A938JQE2-F1
#
_cell.length_a   1.000
_cell.length_b   1.000
_cell.length_c   1.000
_cell.angle_alpha   90.00
_cell.angle_beta   90.00
_cell.angle_gamma   90.00
#
_symmetry.space_group_name_H-M   'P 1'
#
loop_
_entity.id
_entity.type
_entity.pdbx_description
1 polymer ?
#
loop_
_entity_poly.entity_id
_entity_poly.type
_entity_poly.pdbx_seq_one_letter_code
_entity_poly.pdbx_strand_id
1 'polypeptide(L)'
;MNASLETIRRLQAWSDGKPSPRGEVVNVHVADDENLLVVAFVRMGGESRPWGVALGTLDSDPIFFTVPDGRNRQLVGDMMIEVADHLLSHFDHPGWSEAGPSEDGIDTLRQIWLPGPTHVQMLHHLAAAYARTRWERDDVDTLRALGNLCNALFIESQRPGQQTVISATAALRTCWVFPTANVRQGHLGHLLAWLRGGRGRNARLEAALEAEQRSMATVLNPDDERRTLEPLVAKWTEARRAGDTKSMAREQKKIDAALRESLRERWEATAEAARMIATDRRAYNSGLDVLVADSVKQMFRTWGQKTIAEEAGGEPYWPNVFTDNNPRSAGAAFQRRIAHDEKARHMLVHGDRELQREELAAGHGVICRITNIGTKGSTWKATWSYPALPTLKEGNKLSIAGAPEMKLEVVDIDIDGAVLILAPGWKRTKTGLGDLGLAPDDPRWRNKDLVLLDSPAYELTERKATTASKQFGPEDITNLLRNPRWRHAARDEDGRVVEAAPDEGDPR
;
A
#
# COMPACT_ATOMS: atom_id res chain seq x y z
N MET A 1 -7.19 -7.99 -13.62
CA MET A 1 -6.05 -8.39 -14.48
C MET A 1 -6.37 -9.73 -15.14
N ASN A 2 -6.38 -9.77 -16.47
CA ASN A 2 -6.65 -11.00 -17.23
C ASN A 2 -5.40 -11.90 -17.22
N ALA A 3 -5.48 -13.08 -16.60
CA ALA A 3 -4.34 -13.99 -16.43
C ALA A 3 -3.67 -14.39 -17.76
N SER A 4 -4.44 -14.43 -18.85
CA SER A 4 -3.94 -14.73 -20.20
C SER A 4 -3.05 -13.61 -20.74
N LEU A 5 -3.42 -12.34 -20.53
CA LEU A 5 -2.60 -11.19 -20.95
C LEU A 5 -1.29 -11.13 -20.17
N GLU A 6 -1.35 -11.34 -18.85
CA GLU A 6 -0.16 -11.36 -18.00
C GLU A 6 0.83 -12.45 -18.44
N THR A 7 0.32 -13.62 -18.83
CA THR A 7 1.14 -14.72 -19.35
C THR A 7 1.84 -14.31 -20.65
N ILE A 8 1.11 -13.71 -21.60
CA ILE A 8 1.68 -13.24 -22.87
C ILE A 8 2.79 -12.21 -22.63
N ARG A 9 2.57 -11.22 -21.75
CA ARG A 9 3.57 -10.18 -21.45
C ARG A 9 4.84 -10.77 -20.87
N ARG A 10 4.74 -11.80 -20.03
CA ARG A 10 5.92 -12.48 -19.47
C ARG A 10 6.69 -13.28 -20.50
N LEU A 11 5.99 -13.95 -21.41
CA LEU A 11 6.63 -14.65 -22.53
C LEU A 11 7.35 -13.66 -23.44
N GLN A 12 6.77 -12.48 -23.67
CA GLN A 12 7.43 -11.39 -24.40
C GLN A 12 8.67 -10.89 -23.67
N ALA A 13 8.57 -10.53 -22.38
CA ALA A 13 9.73 -10.14 -21.57
C ALA A 13 10.83 -11.22 -21.53
N TRP A 14 10.44 -12.49 -21.51
CA TRP A 14 11.38 -13.62 -21.56
C TRP A 14 12.07 -13.75 -22.92
N SER A 15 11.34 -13.54 -24.01
CA SER A 15 11.87 -13.50 -25.36
C SER A 15 12.84 -12.32 -25.54
N ASP A 16 12.46 -11.13 -25.07
CA ASP A 16 13.29 -9.93 -25.08
C ASP A 16 14.49 -10.02 -24.14
N GLY A 17 14.46 -10.99 -23.23
CA GLY A 17 15.54 -11.30 -22.30
C GLY A 17 15.71 -10.27 -21.19
N LYS A 18 14.71 -9.44 -20.91
CA LYS A 18 14.74 -8.38 -19.88
C LYS A 18 13.32 -8.04 -19.42
N PRO A 19 13.15 -7.41 -18.24
CA PRO A 19 11.86 -6.85 -17.85
C PRO A 19 11.39 -5.81 -18.85
N SER A 20 10.09 -5.83 -19.14
CA SER A 20 9.44 -4.83 -20.00
C SER A 20 8.64 -3.86 -19.14
N PRO A 21 8.56 -2.57 -19.48
CA PRO A 21 7.65 -1.64 -18.80
C PRO A 21 6.23 -2.19 -18.78
N ARG A 22 5.55 -2.08 -17.62
CA ARG A 22 4.12 -2.31 -17.50
C ARG A 22 3.44 -0.95 -17.65
N GLY A 23 2.81 -0.71 -18.78
CA GLY A 23 2.16 0.54 -19.13
C GLY A 23 3.10 1.59 -19.71
N GLU A 24 2.48 2.62 -20.29
CA GLU A 24 3.17 3.81 -20.83
C GLU A 24 3.51 4.83 -19.74
N VAL A 25 2.93 4.67 -18.55
CA VAL A 25 3.08 5.57 -17.39
C VAL A 25 3.45 4.81 -16.12
N VAL A 26 3.92 5.54 -15.11
CA VAL A 26 4.18 5.02 -13.76
C VAL A 26 2.93 5.21 -12.89
N ASN A 27 2.47 4.12 -12.28
CA ASN A 27 1.24 4.07 -11.46
C ASN A 27 1.52 4.04 -9.95
N VAL A 28 2.74 4.39 -9.54
CA VAL A 28 3.17 4.48 -8.14
C VAL A 28 3.83 5.83 -7.94
N HIS A 29 3.31 6.66 -7.05
CA HIS A 29 3.97 7.91 -6.69
C HIS A 29 5.19 7.63 -5.81
N VAL A 30 6.29 8.32 -6.07
CA VAL A 30 7.47 8.34 -5.19
C VAL A 30 7.58 9.75 -4.65
N ALA A 31 7.41 9.90 -3.33
CA ALA A 31 7.51 11.19 -2.67
C ALA A 31 8.96 11.69 -2.66
N ASP A 32 9.13 13.00 -2.46
CA ASP A 32 10.44 13.61 -2.26
C ASP A 32 11.15 13.04 -1.03
N ASP A 33 12.49 13.17 -0.96
CA ASP A 33 13.32 12.50 0.06
C ASP A 33 12.87 12.79 1.50
N GLU A 34 12.53 14.04 1.81
CA GLU A 34 12.04 14.47 3.13
C GLU A 34 10.68 13.87 3.52
N ASN A 35 9.95 13.37 2.52
CA ASN A 35 8.64 12.76 2.66
C ASN A 35 8.68 11.24 2.52
N LEU A 36 9.86 10.64 2.30
CA LEU A 36 10.02 9.21 2.03
C LEU A 36 10.97 8.55 3.02
N LEU A 37 10.43 7.64 3.84
CA LEU A 37 11.21 6.84 4.77
C LEU A 37 11.30 5.38 4.32
N VAL A 38 12.51 4.86 4.15
CA VAL A 38 12.77 3.43 3.90
C VAL A 38 12.95 2.73 5.24
N VAL A 39 12.25 1.62 5.45
CA VAL A 39 12.33 0.83 6.70
C VAL A 39 12.48 -0.66 6.39
N ALA A 40 13.45 -1.30 7.04
CA ALA A 40 13.69 -2.74 6.96
C ALA A 40 13.71 -3.36 8.36
N PHE A 41 13.19 -4.59 8.46
CA PHE A 41 13.07 -5.32 9.71
C PHE A 41 13.77 -6.66 9.60
N VAL A 42 14.38 -7.09 10.69
CA VAL A 42 14.88 -8.45 10.87
C VAL A 42 14.27 -9.01 12.15
N ARG A 43 13.85 -10.27 12.13
CA ARG A 43 13.33 -11.01 13.29
C ARG A 43 13.94 -12.41 13.34
N MET A 44 14.04 -12.92 14.57
CA MET A 44 14.38 -14.30 14.86
C MET A 44 13.27 -15.25 14.39
N GLY A 45 13.61 -16.47 14.00
CA GLY A 45 12.63 -17.52 13.75
C GLY A 45 11.69 -17.72 14.96
N GLY A 46 10.38 -17.81 14.72
CA GLY A 46 9.38 -18.00 15.79
C GLY A 46 8.99 -16.73 16.57
N GLU A 47 9.76 -15.65 16.52
CA GLU A 47 9.44 -14.40 17.22
C GLU A 47 8.54 -13.48 16.37
N SER A 48 7.60 -12.78 17.02
CA SER A 48 6.69 -11.83 16.33
C SER A 48 7.24 -10.41 16.22
N ARG A 49 8.26 -10.05 17.02
CA ARG A 49 8.81 -8.69 17.11
C ARG A 49 10.15 -8.60 16.38
N PRO A 50 10.57 -7.40 15.95
CA PRO A 50 11.86 -7.23 15.29
C PRO A 50 13.00 -7.45 16.30
N TRP A 51 14.03 -8.17 15.86
CA TRP A 51 15.34 -8.23 16.49
C TRP A 51 16.19 -7.02 16.11
N GLY A 52 15.93 -6.44 14.93
CA GLY A 52 16.52 -5.16 14.55
C GLY A 52 15.74 -4.45 13.48
N VAL A 53 16.01 -3.15 13.36
CA VAL A 53 15.38 -2.20 12.44
C VAL A 53 16.46 -1.38 11.76
N ALA A 54 16.33 -1.17 10.45
CA ALA A 54 17.06 -0.14 9.74
C ALA A 54 16.08 0.85 9.14
N LEU A 55 16.35 2.15 9.31
CA LEU A 55 15.51 3.21 8.74
C LEU A 55 16.35 4.40 8.26
N GLY A 56 15.85 5.12 7.26
CA GLY A 56 16.51 6.29 6.68
C GLY A 56 15.81 6.79 5.41
N THR A 57 16.14 8.00 4.96
CA THR A 57 15.68 8.55 3.68
C THR A 57 16.54 8.02 2.52
N LEU A 58 16.21 8.30 1.27
CA LEU A 58 17.00 7.83 0.13
C LEU A 58 18.40 8.45 0.07
N ASP A 59 18.54 9.69 0.54
CA ASP A 59 19.79 10.46 0.49
C ASP A 59 20.65 10.33 1.76
N SER A 60 20.20 9.61 2.78
CA SER A 60 20.93 9.38 4.04
C SER A 60 21.36 7.93 4.22
N ASP A 61 22.46 7.72 4.95
CA ASP A 61 22.83 6.38 5.42
C ASP A 61 21.79 5.88 6.43
N PRO A 62 21.40 4.58 6.39
CA PRO A 62 20.45 4.04 7.34
C PRO A 62 20.97 4.07 8.77
N ILE A 63 20.09 4.41 9.70
CA ILE A 63 20.27 4.24 11.13
C ILE A 63 19.87 2.80 11.49
N PHE A 64 20.66 2.15 12.33
CA PHE A 64 20.45 0.76 12.74
C PHE A 64 20.17 0.65 14.22
N PHE A 65 19.10 -0.07 14.55
CA PHE A 65 18.69 -0.41 15.90
C PHE A 65 18.72 -1.94 16.04
N THR A 66 19.47 -2.46 17.01
CA THR A 66 19.58 -3.91 17.25
C THR A 66 19.66 -4.18 18.75
N VAL A 67 19.26 -5.39 19.15
CA VAL A 67 19.41 -5.86 20.53
C VAL A 67 20.22 -7.15 20.57
N PRO A 68 20.93 -7.45 21.67
CA PRO A 68 21.72 -8.68 21.77
C PRO A 68 20.86 -9.95 21.84
N ASP A 69 19.58 -9.88 22.19
CA ASP A 69 18.67 -11.03 22.18
C ASP A 69 17.24 -10.60 21.81
N GLY A 70 16.78 -10.98 20.62
CA GLY A 70 15.45 -10.65 20.09
C GLY A 70 14.29 -11.29 20.85
N ARG A 71 14.55 -12.28 21.73
CA ARG A 71 13.53 -12.88 22.60
C ARG A 71 13.25 -12.01 23.83
N ASN A 72 14.24 -11.22 24.25
CA ASN A 72 14.14 -10.37 25.43
C ASN A 72 13.21 -9.18 25.14
N ARG A 73 12.00 -9.25 25.71
CA ARG A 73 10.94 -8.28 25.47
C ARG A 73 11.31 -6.86 25.90
N GLN A 74 12.04 -6.74 27.00
CA GLN A 74 12.42 -5.45 27.54
C GLN A 74 13.41 -4.75 26.60
N LEU A 75 14.47 -5.44 26.20
CA LEU A 75 15.46 -4.89 25.26
C LEU A 75 14.82 -4.49 23.93
N VAL A 76 13.94 -5.33 23.38
CA VAL A 76 13.20 -4.99 22.16
C VAL A 76 12.28 -3.79 22.37
N GLY A 77 11.62 -3.67 23.53
CA GLY A 77 10.83 -2.49 23.88
C GLY A 77 11.66 -1.21 23.90
N ASP A 78 12.82 -1.24 24.56
CA ASP A 78 13.75 -0.11 24.67
C ASP A 78 14.23 0.33 23.27
N MET A 79 14.63 -0.63 22.44
CA MET A 79 14.99 -0.39 21.03
C MET A 79 13.82 0.23 20.24
N MET A 80 12.59 -0.25 20.44
CA MET A 80 11.43 0.27 19.71
C MET A 80 11.01 1.67 20.15
N ILE A 81 11.37 2.12 21.35
CA ILE A 81 11.19 3.52 21.77
C ILE A 81 12.11 4.44 20.97
N GLU A 82 13.39 4.07 20.81
CA GLU A 82 14.30 4.83 19.95
C GLU A 82 13.83 4.85 18.49
N VAL A 83 13.32 3.74 17.98
CA VAL A 83 12.71 3.67 16.64
C VAL A 83 11.45 4.54 16.53
N ALA A 84 10.66 4.63 17.61
CA ALA A 84 9.42 5.40 17.63
C ALA A 84 9.69 6.89 17.38
N ASP A 85 10.76 7.46 17.93
CA ASP A 85 11.11 8.87 17.71
C ASP A 85 11.21 9.19 16.22
N HIS A 86 11.87 8.34 15.43
CA HIS A 86 11.99 8.53 13.99
C HIS A 86 10.67 8.35 13.23
N LEU A 87 9.89 7.32 13.56
CA LEU A 87 8.64 7.04 12.85
C LEU A 87 7.54 8.05 13.20
N LEU A 88 7.43 8.45 14.47
CA LEU A 88 6.44 9.41 14.93
C LEU A 88 6.77 10.82 14.43
N SER A 89 8.05 11.21 14.39
CA SER A 89 8.45 12.47 13.73
C SER A 89 8.15 12.45 12.22
N HIS A 90 8.47 11.36 11.51
CA HIS A 90 8.21 11.26 10.06
C HIS A 90 6.72 11.38 9.70
N PHE A 91 5.84 10.82 10.52
CA PHE A 91 4.39 10.90 10.35
C PHE A 91 3.74 12.06 11.12
N ASP A 92 4.54 13.06 11.47
CA ASP A 92 4.13 14.32 12.08
C ASP A 92 3.21 14.15 13.30
N HIS A 93 3.55 13.25 14.24
CA HIS A 93 2.84 13.19 15.51
C HIS A 93 3.05 14.53 16.26
N PRO A 94 2.00 15.17 16.82
CA PRO A 94 2.13 16.45 17.51
C PRO A 94 3.18 16.48 18.65
N GLY A 95 3.27 15.41 19.44
CA GLY A 95 4.33 15.25 20.45
C GLY A 95 5.77 15.05 19.93
N TRP A 96 5.98 14.82 18.62
CA TRP A 96 7.30 14.54 18.02
C TRP A 96 7.64 15.44 16.81
N SER A 97 6.71 16.27 16.35
CA SER A 97 6.88 17.19 15.21
C SER A 97 6.09 18.47 15.47
N GLU A 98 6.75 19.63 15.40
CA GLU A 98 6.11 20.94 15.55
C GLU A 98 5.14 21.25 14.40
N ALA A 99 5.37 20.69 13.21
CA ALA A 99 4.50 20.91 12.06
C ALA A 99 3.11 20.30 12.27
N GLY A 100 3.06 19.15 12.96
CA GLY A 100 1.85 18.36 13.14
C GLY A 100 1.29 17.79 11.81
N PRO A 101 0.27 16.93 11.88
CA PRO A 101 -0.23 16.25 10.69
C PRO A 101 -1.17 17.18 9.89
N SER A 102 -1.07 17.14 8.56
CA SER A 102 -1.90 17.93 7.63
C SER A 102 -3.00 17.09 6.95
N GLU A 103 -4.14 17.71 6.64
CA GLU A 103 -5.26 17.09 5.89
C GLU A 103 -5.08 17.15 4.37
N ASP A 104 -4.34 18.15 3.87
CA ASP A 104 -4.31 18.50 2.45
C ASP A 104 -2.87 18.74 1.96
N GLY A 105 -2.69 18.66 0.64
CA GLY A 105 -1.41 18.84 -0.07
C GLY A 105 -0.89 17.53 -0.66
N ILE A 106 -0.30 17.56 -1.87
CA ILE A 106 0.41 16.39 -2.41
C ILE A 106 1.75 16.24 -1.70
N ASP A 107 2.43 17.38 -1.49
CA ASP A 107 3.73 17.49 -0.82
C ASP A 107 3.69 17.15 0.67
N THR A 108 2.50 16.87 1.23
CA THR A 108 2.31 16.44 2.62
C THR A 108 2.17 14.92 2.75
N LEU A 109 2.23 14.17 1.64
CA LEU A 109 2.20 12.72 1.66
C LEU A 109 3.50 12.15 2.25
N ARG A 110 3.43 11.72 3.51
CA ARG A 110 4.49 10.93 4.14
C ARG A 110 4.40 9.47 3.68
N GLN A 111 5.42 8.99 2.98
CA GLN A 111 5.55 7.62 2.52
C GLN A 111 6.45 6.79 3.44
N ILE A 112 6.10 5.51 3.58
CA ILE A 112 6.99 4.49 4.14
C ILE A 112 7.21 3.38 3.10
N TRP A 113 8.46 3.09 2.79
CA TRP A 113 8.89 2.07 1.85
C TRP A 113 9.44 0.85 2.58
N LEU A 114 8.88 -0.31 2.26
CA LEU A 114 9.17 -1.58 2.91
C LEU A 114 9.62 -2.62 1.86
N PRO A 115 10.59 -3.50 2.16
CA PRO A 115 11.12 -4.44 1.18
C PRO A 115 10.06 -5.32 0.50
N GLY A 116 9.09 -5.81 1.28
CA GLY A 116 8.14 -6.81 0.80
C GLY A 116 6.93 -7.02 1.74
N PRO A 117 6.01 -7.92 1.38
CA PRO A 117 4.79 -8.16 2.16
C PRO A 117 5.03 -8.58 3.62
N THR A 118 6.11 -9.33 3.91
CA THR A 118 6.44 -9.72 5.29
C THR A 118 6.84 -8.52 6.16
N HIS A 119 7.38 -7.46 5.54
CA HIS A 119 7.72 -6.22 6.23
C HIS A 119 6.47 -5.38 6.49
N VAL A 120 5.53 -5.35 5.54
CA VAL A 120 4.19 -4.76 5.76
C VAL A 120 3.47 -5.47 6.92
N GLN A 121 3.56 -6.80 6.98
CA GLN A 121 3.00 -7.58 8.11
C GLN A 121 3.67 -7.26 9.46
N MET A 122 4.94 -6.84 9.47
CA MET A 122 5.61 -6.45 10.71
C MET A 122 4.92 -5.23 11.36
N LEU A 123 4.32 -4.33 10.57
CA LEU A 123 3.50 -3.23 11.11
C LEU A 123 2.34 -3.78 11.94
N HIS A 124 1.67 -4.84 11.48
CA HIS A 124 0.61 -5.48 12.24
C HIS A 124 1.14 -6.13 13.53
N HIS A 125 2.29 -6.79 13.48
CA HIS A 125 2.88 -7.38 14.69
C HIS A 125 3.26 -6.31 15.73
N LEU A 126 3.82 -5.18 15.29
CA LEU A 126 4.12 -4.04 16.16
C LEU A 126 2.86 -3.41 16.74
N ALA A 127 1.81 -3.25 15.92
CA ALA A 127 0.50 -2.81 16.40
C ALA A 127 -0.05 -3.74 17.50
N ALA A 128 0.01 -5.05 17.27
CA ALA A 128 -0.48 -6.05 18.22
C ALA A 128 0.34 -6.08 19.52
N ALA A 129 1.65 -5.83 19.42
CA ALA A 129 2.54 -5.80 20.57
C ALA A 129 2.35 -4.54 21.43
N TYR A 130 2.18 -3.37 20.81
CA TYR A 130 2.34 -2.10 21.51
C TYR A 130 1.10 -1.22 21.59
N ALA A 131 0.16 -1.25 20.64
CA ALA A 131 -0.94 -0.29 20.59
C ALA A 131 -1.80 -0.29 21.88
N ARG A 132 -1.91 -1.45 22.53
CA ARG A 132 -2.69 -1.64 23.76
C ARG A 132 -1.85 -2.22 24.91
N THR A 133 -0.55 -1.99 24.88
CA THR A 133 0.33 -2.53 25.94
C THR A 133 -0.04 -1.94 27.31
N ARG A 134 0.00 -2.80 28.33
CA ARG A 134 -0.21 -2.46 29.74
C ARG A 134 1.09 -2.54 30.56
N TRP A 135 2.23 -2.44 29.90
CA TRP A 135 3.53 -2.48 30.58
C TRP A 135 3.63 -1.34 31.60
N GLU A 136 4.15 -1.65 32.78
CA GLU A 136 4.39 -0.67 33.85
C GLU A 136 5.78 -0.06 33.65
N ARG A 137 5.84 1.01 32.86
CA ARG A 137 7.08 1.74 32.53
C ARG A 137 6.78 3.18 32.12
N ASP A 138 7.69 4.10 32.42
CA ASP A 138 7.48 5.55 32.29
C ASP A 138 7.28 6.01 30.82
N ASP A 139 7.85 5.26 29.89
CA ASP A 139 7.89 5.49 28.43
C ASP A 139 6.84 4.65 27.66
N VAL A 140 5.87 4.05 28.37
CA VAL A 140 4.85 3.17 27.76
C VAL A 140 4.00 3.87 26.71
N ASP A 141 3.76 5.18 26.87
CA ASP A 141 2.91 5.94 25.95
C ASP A 141 3.57 6.13 24.58
N THR A 142 4.91 6.22 24.51
CA THR A 142 5.65 6.20 23.25
C THR A 142 5.43 4.89 22.49
N LEU A 143 5.47 3.75 23.20
CA LEU A 143 5.17 2.45 22.59
C LEU A 143 3.71 2.38 22.10
N ARG A 144 2.75 2.90 22.86
CA ARG A 144 1.34 2.94 22.43
C ARG A 144 1.14 3.80 21.19
N ALA A 145 1.76 4.97 21.14
CA ALA A 145 1.74 5.87 19.98
C ALA A 145 2.31 5.17 18.74
N LEU A 146 3.48 4.52 18.87
CA LEU A 146 4.07 3.72 17.81
C LEU A 146 3.12 2.59 17.36
N GLY A 147 2.55 1.83 18.30
CA GLY A 147 1.62 0.76 17.97
C GLY A 147 0.36 1.26 17.24
N ASN A 148 -0.16 2.43 17.63
CA ASN A 148 -1.27 3.10 16.95
C ASN A 148 -0.90 3.53 15.53
N LEU A 149 0.30 4.09 15.33
CA LEU A 149 0.82 4.43 14.00
C LEU A 149 0.93 3.19 13.12
N CYS A 150 1.57 2.14 13.63
CA CYS A 150 1.71 0.88 12.90
C CYS A 150 0.35 0.26 12.53
N ASN A 151 -0.66 0.40 13.40
CA ASN A 151 -2.02 -0.05 13.11
C ASN A 151 -2.65 0.77 11.97
N ALA A 152 -2.53 2.10 12.01
CA ALA A 152 -3.02 2.97 10.95
C ALA A 152 -2.33 2.66 9.61
N LEU A 153 -1.00 2.52 9.60
CA LEU A 153 -0.23 2.16 8.40
C LEU A 153 -0.63 0.77 7.87
N PHE A 154 -0.81 -0.22 8.75
CA PHE A 154 -1.24 -1.55 8.31
C PHE A 154 -2.65 -1.54 7.70
N ILE A 155 -3.61 -0.83 8.31
CA ILE A 155 -4.96 -0.66 7.75
C ILE A 155 -4.88 0.04 6.39
N GLU A 156 -4.10 1.12 6.30
CA GLU A 156 -3.92 1.87 5.07
C GLU A 156 -3.29 1.02 3.97
N SER A 157 -2.31 0.18 4.29
CA SER A 157 -1.67 -0.73 3.32
C SER A 157 -2.64 -1.69 2.61
N GLN A 158 -3.81 -1.94 3.20
CA GLN A 158 -4.85 -2.80 2.64
C GLN A 158 -5.88 -2.05 1.78
N ARG A 159 -5.79 -0.72 1.72
CA ARG A 159 -6.68 0.12 0.92
C ARG A 159 -6.21 0.14 -0.54
N PRO A 160 -7.04 -0.30 -1.51
CA PRO A 160 -6.67 -0.22 -2.92
C PRO A 160 -6.39 1.23 -3.34
N GLY A 161 -5.33 1.42 -4.15
CA GLY A 161 -4.94 2.72 -4.70
C GLY A 161 -4.20 3.66 -3.76
N GLN A 162 -4.01 3.31 -2.48
CA GLN A 162 -3.23 4.10 -1.53
C GLN A 162 -1.77 4.29 -1.98
N GLN A 163 -1.18 5.43 -1.59
CA GLN A 163 0.18 5.81 -1.94
C GLN A 163 1.08 6.03 -0.70
N THR A 164 0.65 5.69 0.51
CA THR A 164 1.36 5.92 1.78
C THR A 164 2.32 4.78 2.14
N VAL A 165 1.87 3.52 2.07
CA VAL A 165 2.64 2.34 2.49
C VAL A 165 3.06 1.53 1.27
N ILE A 166 4.32 1.67 0.86
CA ILE A 166 4.81 1.08 -0.39
C ILE A 166 5.59 -0.19 -0.09
N SER A 167 5.14 -1.31 -0.65
CA SER A 167 5.98 -2.50 -0.76
C SER A 167 6.81 -2.42 -2.03
N ALA A 168 8.14 -2.37 -1.90
CA ALA A 168 9.05 -2.25 -3.04
C ALA A 168 8.84 -3.37 -4.08
N THR A 169 8.66 -4.62 -3.65
CA THR A 169 8.32 -5.73 -4.57
C THR A 169 7.02 -5.49 -5.34
N ALA A 170 5.96 -4.98 -4.68
CA ALA A 170 4.70 -4.68 -5.34
C ALA A 170 4.84 -3.50 -6.30
N ALA A 171 5.54 -2.43 -5.88
CA ALA A 171 5.78 -1.25 -6.68
C ALA A 171 6.54 -1.56 -7.97
N LEU A 172 7.62 -2.35 -7.88
CA LEU A 172 8.36 -2.82 -9.06
C LEU A 172 7.45 -3.64 -10.00
N ARG A 173 6.61 -4.53 -9.47
CA ARG A 173 5.69 -5.35 -10.29
C ARG A 173 4.59 -4.52 -10.95
N THR A 174 4.20 -3.40 -10.35
CA THR A 174 3.29 -2.43 -10.97
C THR A 174 3.98 -1.65 -12.09
N CYS A 175 5.29 -1.44 -12.01
CA CYS A 175 6.04 -0.67 -13.00
C CYS A 175 6.60 -1.52 -14.14
N TRP A 176 6.90 -2.80 -13.90
CA TRP A 176 7.51 -3.71 -14.89
C TRP A 176 6.87 -5.11 -14.91
N VAL A 177 6.93 -5.74 -16.07
CA VAL A 177 6.65 -7.16 -16.29
C VAL A 177 7.96 -7.94 -16.21
N PHE A 178 8.07 -8.81 -15.22
CA PHE A 178 9.26 -9.63 -15.02
C PHE A 178 9.14 -10.99 -15.69
N PRO A 179 10.19 -11.46 -16.39
CA PRO A 179 10.21 -12.75 -17.07
C PRO A 179 10.51 -13.90 -16.09
N THR A 180 9.74 -14.00 -15.03
CA THR A 180 9.92 -14.98 -13.95
C THR A 180 8.57 -15.44 -13.37
N ALA A 181 8.59 -16.57 -12.68
CA ALA A 181 7.40 -17.15 -12.05
C ALA A 181 6.85 -16.24 -10.95
N ASN A 182 5.52 -16.28 -10.74
CA ASN A 182 4.82 -15.45 -9.73
C ASN A 182 5.46 -15.49 -8.35
N VAL A 183 5.84 -16.69 -7.88
CA VAL A 183 6.43 -16.89 -6.56
C VAL A 183 7.75 -16.13 -6.40
N ARG A 184 8.60 -16.14 -7.44
CA ARG A 184 9.90 -15.45 -7.43
C ARG A 184 9.77 -13.93 -7.50
N GLN A 185 8.64 -13.43 -8.03
CA GLN A 185 8.35 -12.00 -7.99
C GLN A 185 8.08 -11.46 -6.58
N GLY A 186 7.92 -12.33 -5.58
CA GLY A 186 7.89 -11.93 -4.17
C GLY A 186 9.25 -11.55 -3.59
N HIS A 187 10.36 -11.78 -4.33
CA HIS A 187 11.71 -11.56 -3.82
C HIS A 187 12.33 -10.28 -4.38
N LEU A 188 12.59 -9.29 -3.52
CA LEU A 188 13.08 -7.97 -3.95
C LEU A 188 14.42 -8.04 -4.70
N GLY A 189 15.41 -8.74 -4.14
CA GLY A 189 16.73 -8.93 -4.78
C GLY A 189 16.64 -9.52 -6.19
N HIS A 190 15.81 -10.56 -6.37
CA HIS A 190 15.55 -11.19 -7.68
C HIS A 190 15.02 -10.19 -8.71
N LEU A 191 14.03 -9.35 -8.34
CA LEU A 191 13.46 -8.34 -9.22
C LEU A 191 14.51 -7.30 -9.63
N LEU A 192 15.28 -6.79 -8.66
CA LEU A 192 16.31 -5.78 -8.90
C LEU A 192 17.45 -6.31 -9.76
N ALA A 193 17.87 -7.55 -9.53
CA ALA A 193 18.85 -8.24 -10.35
C ALA A 193 18.36 -8.43 -11.80
N TRP A 194 17.07 -8.69 -12.02
CA TRP A 194 16.50 -8.71 -13.37
C TRP A 194 16.54 -7.34 -14.06
N LEU A 195 16.40 -6.24 -13.33
CA LEU A 195 16.46 -4.90 -13.91
C LEU A 195 17.90 -4.48 -14.24
N ARG A 196 18.87 -4.84 -13.40
CA ARG A 196 20.28 -4.41 -13.53
C ARG A 196 21.17 -5.38 -14.29
N GLY A 197 20.91 -6.68 -14.16
CA GLY A 197 21.86 -7.72 -14.50
C GLY A 197 22.25 -7.69 -15.98
N GLY A 198 23.50 -7.39 -16.30
CA GLY A 198 24.10 -7.64 -17.62
C GLY A 198 23.35 -7.19 -18.89
N ARG A 199 23.89 -7.61 -20.04
CA ARG A 199 23.41 -7.24 -21.39
C ARG A 199 22.58 -8.34 -22.07
N GLY A 200 22.09 -9.33 -21.34
CA GLY A 200 21.28 -10.41 -21.92
C GLY A 200 20.60 -11.30 -20.89
N ARG A 201 19.66 -12.14 -21.38
CA ARG A 201 18.78 -12.98 -20.55
C ARG A 201 19.50 -13.85 -19.55
N ASN A 202 20.51 -14.61 -20.00
CA ASN A 202 21.16 -15.60 -19.15
C ASN A 202 21.92 -14.92 -18.00
N ALA A 203 22.62 -13.80 -18.28
CA ALA A 203 23.29 -13.02 -17.24
C ALA A 203 22.30 -12.40 -16.23
N ARG A 204 21.13 -11.94 -16.69
CA ARG A 204 20.05 -11.47 -15.80
C ARG A 204 19.54 -12.58 -14.90
N LEU A 205 19.27 -13.74 -15.50
CA LEU A 205 18.76 -14.90 -14.78
C LEU A 205 19.77 -15.39 -13.73
N GLU A 206 21.05 -15.48 -14.09
CA GLU A 206 22.13 -15.88 -13.17
C GLU A 206 22.23 -14.92 -11.98
N ALA A 207 22.30 -13.60 -12.24
CA ALA A 207 22.31 -12.59 -11.18
C ALA A 207 21.05 -12.66 -10.31
N ALA A 208 19.89 -12.93 -10.91
CA ALA A 208 18.63 -13.03 -10.18
C ALA A 208 18.53 -14.32 -9.35
N LEU A 209 19.16 -15.41 -9.77
CA LEU A 209 19.28 -16.65 -8.99
C LEU A 209 20.29 -16.51 -7.84
N GLU A 210 21.38 -15.78 -8.06
CA GLU A 210 22.34 -15.46 -7.00
C GLU A 210 21.69 -14.57 -5.94
N ALA A 211 20.96 -13.54 -6.34
CA ALA A 211 20.27 -12.64 -5.42
C ALA A 211 19.20 -13.34 -4.55
N GLU A 212 18.60 -14.43 -5.03
CA GLU A 212 17.63 -15.22 -4.26
C GLU A 212 18.26 -16.00 -3.09
N GLN A 213 19.58 -16.17 -3.06
CA GLN A 213 20.26 -16.87 -1.97
C GLN A 213 20.25 -16.05 -0.67
N ARG A 214 20.01 -14.73 -0.75
CA ARG A 214 19.94 -13.83 0.41
C ARG A 214 18.50 -13.52 0.75
N SER A 215 18.08 -13.82 1.99
CA SER A 215 16.71 -13.56 2.43
C SER A 215 16.40 -12.06 2.42
N MET A 216 15.30 -11.69 1.76
CA MET A 216 14.71 -10.33 1.82
C MET A 216 13.45 -10.29 2.71
N ALA A 217 13.10 -11.40 3.36
CA ALA A 217 12.00 -11.46 4.31
C ALA A 217 12.42 -10.89 5.67
N THR A 218 11.45 -10.66 6.56
CA THR A 218 11.75 -10.25 7.94
C THR A 218 12.44 -11.36 8.72
N VAL A 219 12.16 -12.62 8.40
CA VAL A 219 12.84 -13.77 9.02
C VAL A 219 14.24 -13.92 8.44
N LEU A 220 15.22 -14.11 9.32
CA LEU A 220 16.59 -14.46 8.93
C LEU A 220 16.65 -15.80 8.20
N ASN A 221 17.74 -16.01 7.47
CA ASN A 221 18.03 -17.33 6.96
C ASN A 221 18.29 -18.28 8.15
N PRO A 222 17.57 -19.41 8.27
CA PRO A 222 17.75 -20.34 9.39
C PRO A 222 19.19 -20.85 9.56
N ASP A 223 19.94 -20.99 8.46
CA ASP A 223 21.34 -21.45 8.53
C ASP A 223 22.26 -20.37 9.13
N ASP A 224 22.06 -19.11 8.75
CA ASP A 224 22.82 -17.97 9.30
C ASP A 224 22.48 -17.75 10.78
N GLU A 225 21.19 -17.88 11.13
CA GLU A 225 20.73 -17.80 12.50
C GLU A 225 21.38 -18.87 13.38
N ARG A 226 21.34 -20.14 12.96
CA ARG A 226 21.90 -21.27 13.72
C ARG A 226 23.42 -21.27 13.82
N ARG A 227 24.12 -20.92 12.72
CA ARG A 227 25.58 -21.04 12.66
C ARG A 227 26.30 -19.81 13.21
N THR A 228 25.70 -18.64 13.08
CA THR A 228 26.36 -17.37 13.43
C THR A 228 25.75 -16.74 14.67
N LEU A 229 24.44 -16.54 14.69
CA LEU A 229 23.80 -15.74 15.75
C LEU A 229 23.53 -16.54 17.02
N GLU A 230 23.01 -17.76 16.93
CA GLU A 230 22.71 -18.61 18.09
C GLU A 230 23.93 -18.81 19.02
N PRO A 231 25.15 -19.12 18.54
CA PRO A 231 26.33 -19.23 19.40
C PRO A 231 26.74 -17.90 20.04
N LEU A 232 26.53 -16.77 19.37
CA LEU A 232 26.86 -15.45 19.91
C LEU A 232 25.86 -15.05 21.01
N VAL A 233 24.57 -15.29 20.79
CA VAL A 233 23.52 -15.07 21.79
C VAL A 233 23.77 -15.93 23.03
N ALA A 234 24.11 -17.22 22.87
CA ALA A 234 24.42 -18.10 23.99
C ALA A 234 25.58 -17.56 24.85
N LYS A 235 26.68 -17.14 24.22
CA LYS A 235 27.83 -16.53 24.93
C LYS A 235 27.46 -15.22 25.62
N TRP A 236 26.63 -14.39 24.99
CA TRP A 236 26.13 -13.17 25.60
C TRP A 236 25.26 -13.47 26.84
N THR A 237 24.38 -14.48 26.76
CA THR A 237 23.55 -14.92 27.89
C THR A 237 24.40 -15.47 29.03
N GLU A 238 25.42 -16.29 28.75
CA GLU A 238 26.37 -16.80 29.75
C GLU A 238 27.12 -15.65 30.44
N ALA A 239 27.65 -14.69 29.66
CA ALA A 239 28.32 -13.51 30.20
C ALA A 239 27.39 -12.66 31.07
N ARG A 240 26.12 -12.51 30.67
CA ARG A 240 25.09 -11.82 31.47
C ARG A 240 24.82 -12.52 32.79
N ARG A 241 24.69 -13.85 32.79
CA ARG A 241 24.51 -14.65 34.01
C ARG A 241 25.71 -14.54 34.96
N ALA A 242 26.92 -14.47 34.40
CA ALA A 242 28.16 -14.30 35.15
C ALA A 242 28.44 -12.85 35.60
N GLY A 243 27.65 -11.86 35.15
CA GLY A 243 27.91 -10.44 35.39
C GLY A 243 29.17 -9.90 34.69
N ASP A 244 29.70 -10.60 33.68
CA ASP A 244 30.88 -10.18 32.93
C ASP A 244 30.51 -9.16 31.85
N THR A 245 30.46 -7.89 32.26
CA THR A 245 30.11 -6.75 31.41
C THR A 245 31.03 -6.61 30.18
N LYS A 246 32.30 -6.98 30.30
CA LYS A 246 33.27 -6.89 29.20
C LYS A 246 32.98 -7.93 28.12
N SER A 247 32.70 -9.17 28.52
CA SER A 247 32.30 -10.21 27.57
C SER A 247 30.92 -9.94 26.98
N MET A 248 29.96 -9.43 27.76
CA MET A 248 28.65 -9.01 27.23
C MET A 248 28.80 -7.97 26.11
N ALA A 249 29.55 -6.88 26.36
CA ALA A 249 29.75 -5.83 25.37
C ALA A 249 30.45 -6.35 24.11
N ARG A 250 31.42 -7.27 24.26
CA ARG A 250 32.14 -7.89 23.14
C ARG A 250 31.21 -8.72 22.27
N GLU A 251 30.38 -9.59 22.85
CA GLU A 251 29.47 -10.44 22.08
C GLU A 251 28.31 -9.62 21.49
N GLN A 252 27.77 -8.64 22.21
CA GLN A 252 26.77 -7.71 21.68
C GLN A 252 27.25 -6.99 20.42
N LYS A 253 28.50 -6.52 20.40
CA LYS A 253 29.09 -5.88 19.20
C LYS A 253 29.13 -6.82 17.99
N LYS A 254 29.35 -8.12 18.20
CA LYS A 254 29.36 -9.11 17.10
C LYS A 254 27.94 -9.41 16.60
N ILE A 255 26.98 -9.52 17.51
CA ILE A 255 25.56 -9.70 17.17
C ILE A 255 25.06 -8.50 16.38
N ASP A 256 25.35 -7.29 16.86
CA ASP A 256 25.01 -6.04 16.16
C ASP A 256 25.62 -6.01 14.75
N ALA A 257 26.91 -6.33 14.59
CA ALA A 257 27.55 -6.37 13.28
C ALA A 257 26.87 -7.35 12.30
N ALA A 258 26.52 -8.55 12.75
CA ALA A 258 25.84 -9.56 11.93
C ALA A 258 24.41 -9.14 11.53
N LEU A 259 23.65 -8.55 12.45
CA LEU A 259 22.30 -8.06 12.17
C LEU A 259 22.33 -6.84 11.23
N ARG A 260 23.28 -5.92 11.42
CA ARG A 260 23.44 -4.73 10.57
C ARG A 260 23.71 -5.08 9.11
N GLU A 261 24.50 -6.12 8.84
CA GLU A 261 24.75 -6.59 7.47
C GLU A 261 23.43 -6.99 6.79
N SER A 262 22.64 -7.86 7.44
CA SER A 262 21.34 -8.29 6.93
C SER A 262 20.33 -7.15 6.76
N LEU A 263 20.29 -6.21 7.71
CA LEU A 263 19.41 -5.05 7.66
C LEU A 263 19.80 -4.09 6.53
N ARG A 264 21.10 -3.86 6.35
CA ARG A 264 21.63 -2.97 5.31
C ARG A 264 21.24 -3.46 3.93
N GLU A 265 21.42 -4.75 3.64
CA GLU A 265 21.06 -5.32 2.34
C GLU A 265 19.58 -5.10 1.99
N ARG A 266 18.68 -5.30 2.95
CA ARG A 266 17.23 -5.11 2.78
C ARG A 266 16.88 -3.64 2.56
N TRP A 267 17.51 -2.77 3.35
CA TRP A 267 17.31 -1.33 3.26
C TRP A 267 17.79 -0.80 1.90
N GLU A 268 19.02 -1.15 1.49
CA GLU A 268 19.63 -0.72 0.23
C GLU A 268 18.81 -1.21 -0.97
N ALA A 269 18.37 -2.47 -0.96
CA ALA A 269 17.49 -3.00 -2.00
C ALA A 269 16.17 -2.21 -2.11
N THR A 270 15.60 -1.79 -0.98
CA THR A 270 14.35 -1.03 -0.93
C THR A 270 14.54 0.39 -1.42
N ALA A 271 15.56 1.08 -0.93
CA ALA A 271 15.94 2.42 -1.35
C ALA A 271 16.25 2.45 -2.86
N GLU A 272 16.92 1.41 -3.36
CA GLU A 272 17.21 1.33 -4.78
C GLU A 272 15.98 1.05 -5.64
N ALA A 273 15.02 0.25 -5.16
CA ALA A 273 13.73 0.10 -5.84
C ALA A 273 12.99 1.45 -5.96
N ALA A 274 12.95 2.24 -4.88
CA ALA A 274 12.37 3.58 -4.90
C ALA A 274 13.09 4.48 -5.91
N ARG A 275 14.44 4.54 -5.89
CA ARG A 275 15.24 5.30 -6.85
C ARG A 275 15.02 4.87 -8.30
N MET A 276 14.88 3.57 -8.56
CA MET A 276 14.62 3.07 -9.92
C MET A 276 13.26 3.52 -10.46
N ILE A 277 12.25 3.62 -9.60
CA ILE A 277 10.92 4.14 -9.98
C ILE A 277 10.98 5.66 -10.13
N ALA A 278 11.60 6.37 -9.19
CA ALA A 278 11.73 7.83 -9.22
C ALA A 278 12.47 8.33 -10.47
N THR A 279 13.42 7.54 -10.99
CA THR A 279 14.21 7.86 -12.18
C THR A 279 13.67 7.21 -13.46
N ASP A 280 12.48 6.59 -13.42
CA ASP A 280 11.80 6.10 -14.62
C ASP A 280 11.51 7.28 -15.56
N ARG A 281 11.72 7.08 -16.86
CA ARG A 281 11.54 8.12 -17.87
C ARG A 281 10.10 8.29 -18.31
N ARG A 282 9.23 7.33 -18.00
CA ARG A 282 7.80 7.42 -18.27
C ARG A 282 7.20 8.50 -17.38
N ALA A 283 6.17 9.18 -17.90
CA ALA A 283 5.41 10.13 -17.09
C ALA A 283 4.67 9.39 -15.97
N TYR A 284 4.43 10.06 -14.85
CA TYR A 284 3.48 9.59 -13.85
C TYR A 284 2.05 9.63 -14.42
N ASN A 285 1.24 8.66 -14.00
CA ASN A 285 -0.16 8.61 -14.39
C ASN A 285 -0.90 9.84 -13.83
N SER A 286 -1.66 10.53 -14.67
CA SER A 286 -2.43 11.72 -14.30
C SER A 286 -3.46 11.48 -13.19
N GLY A 287 -3.87 10.23 -12.97
CA GLY A 287 -4.75 9.85 -11.87
C GLY A 287 -4.06 9.80 -10.50
N LEU A 288 -2.72 9.81 -10.44
CA LEU A 288 -1.99 9.69 -9.18
C LEU A 288 -2.22 10.86 -8.24
N ASP A 289 -2.31 12.10 -8.73
CA ASP A 289 -2.54 13.27 -7.89
C ASP A 289 -3.81 13.12 -7.03
N VAL A 290 -4.86 12.56 -7.61
CA VAL A 290 -6.13 12.28 -6.92
C VAL A 290 -5.95 11.16 -5.88
N LEU A 291 -5.18 10.12 -6.19
CA LEU A 291 -4.94 9.01 -5.27
C LEU A 291 -3.97 9.39 -4.14
N VAL A 292 -3.00 10.27 -4.40
CA VAL A 292 -2.12 10.85 -3.39
C VAL A 292 -2.93 11.71 -2.43
N ALA A 293 -3.72 12.66 -2.94
CA ALA A 293 -4.58 13.50 -2.11
C ALA A 293 -5.59 12.67 -1.29
N ASP A 294 -6.13 11.59 -1.88
CA ASP A 294 -6.99 10.65 -1.15
C ASP A 294 -6.20 9.95 -0.03
N SER A 295 -4.95 9.56 -0.25
CA SER A 295 -4.11 8.90 0.75
C SER A 295 -3.72 9.83 1.89
N VAL A 296 -3.36 11.08 1.61
CA VAL A 296 -3.12 12.11 2.64
C VAL A 296 -4.35 12.27 3.51
N LYS A 297 -5.53 12.43 2.89
CA LYS A 297 -6.79 12.60 3.60
C LYS A 297 -7.18 11.38 4.43
N GLN A 298 -6.98 10.16 3.91
CA GLN A 298 -7.25 8.94 4.69
C GLN A 298 -6.30 8.84 5.86
N MET A 299 -5.00 9.05 5.65
CA MET A 299 -4.00 8.99 6.72
C MET A 299 -4.27 10.04 7.79
N PHE A 300 -4.59 11.28 7.41
CA PHE A 300 -5.01 12.31 8.35
C PHE A 300 -6.22 11.87 9.19
N ARG A 301 -7.25 11.28 8.58
CA ARG A 301 -8.43 10.79 9.32
C ARG A 301 -8.12 9.61 10.24
N THR A 302 -7.26 8.68 9.80
CA THR A 302 -6.98 7.46 10.57
C THR A 302 -5.94 7.64 11.66
N TRP A 303 -5.04 8.61 11.47
CA TRP A 303 -3.91 8.92 12.33
C TRP A 303 -3.96 10.36 12.84
N GLY A 304 -3.79 11.35 11.96
CA GLY A 304 -3.57 12.75 12.33
C GLY A 304 -4.66 13.39 13.20
N GLN A 305 -5.93 13.23 12.84
CA GLN A 305 -7.07 13.72 13.63
C GLN A 305 -7.11 13.12 15.03
N LYS A 306 -6.66 11.87 15.19
CA LYS A 306 -6.69 11.18 16.47
C LYS A 306 -5.53 11.60 17.33
N THR A 307 -4.32 11.69 16.79
CA THR A 307 -3.16 12.15 17.55
C THR A 307 -3.32 13.61 17.99
N ILE A 308 -3.90 14.48 17.14
CA ILE A 308 -4.30 15.84 17.55
C ILE A 308 -5.31 15.81 18.71
N ALA A 309 -6.30 14.91 18.65
CA ALA A 309 -7.30 14.79 19.71
C ALA A 309 -6.71 14.26 21.02
N GLU A 310 -5.76 13.32 20.97
CA GLU A 310 -5.02 12.83 22.15
C GLU A 310 -4.20 13.95 22.80
N GLU A 311 -3.46 14.71 21.99
CA GLU A 311 -2.65 15.84 22.47
C GLU A 311 -3.52 16.92 23.14
N ALA A 312 -4.75 17.10 22.64
CA ALA A 312 -5.74 17.99 23.25
C ALA A 312 -6.41 17.41 24.52
N GLY A 313 -5.96 16.25 25.02
CA GLY A 313 -6.49 15.57 26.20
C GLY A 313 -7.78 14.77 25.96
N GLY A 314 -8.12 14.50 24.71
CA GLY A 314 -9.26 13.66 24.34
C GLY A 314 -8.94 12.16 24.37
N GLU A 315 -9.98 11.33 24.34
CA GLU A 315 -9.88 9.86 24.22
C GLU A 315 -10.41 9.40 22.84
N PRO A 316 -9.67 9.61 21.74
CA PRO A 316 -10.16 9.26 20.41
C PRO A 316 -10.24 7.74 20.21
N TYR A 317 -11.16 7.34 19.34
CA TYR A 317 -11.32 5.93 19.02
C TYR A 317 -10.20 5.42 18.10
N TRP A 318 -9.43 4.46 18.61
CA TRP A 318 -8.52 3.67 17.80
C TRP A 318 -9.12 2.29 17.46
N PRO A 319 -9.13 1.90 16.18
CA PRO A 319 -9.56 0.56 15.77
C PRO A 319 -8.83 -0.56 16.52
N ASN A 320 -9.53 -1.68 16.71
CA ASN A 320 -8.92 -2.90 17.22
C ASN A 320 -7.91 -3.42 16.17
N VAL A 321 -6.81 -4.00 16.65
CA VAL A 321 -5.74 -4.53 15.82
C VAL A 321 -6.16 -5.81 15.08
N PHE A 322 -7.05 -6.62 15.68
CA PHE A 322 -7.43 -7.93 15.13
C PHE A 322 -8.70 -7.88 14.27
N THR A 323 -9.80 -7.35 14.81
CA THR A 323 -11.09 -7.33 14.10
C THR A 323 -11.98 -6.18 14.54
N ASP A 324 -12.77 -5.66 13.59
CA ASP A 324 -13.95 -4.86 13.92
C ASP A 324 -15.00 -5.79 14.54
N ASN A 325 -15.12 -5.79 15.87
CA ASN A 325 -16.12 -6.60 16.60
C ASN A 325 -17.57 -6.16 16.28
N ASN A 326 -17.75 -5.09 15.50
CA ASN A 326 -19.04 -4.56 15.08
C ASN A 326 -19.33 -4.94 13.61
N PRO A 327 -20.32 -5.81 13.33
CA PRO A 327 -20.71 -6.19 11.97
C PRO A 327 -21.02 -5.00 11.07
N ARG A 328 -21.52 -3.89 11.63
CA ARG A 328 -21.81 -2.66 10.91
C ARG A 328 -20.53 -1.97 10.43
N SER A 329 -19.55 -1.84 11.32
CA SER A 329 -18.25 -1.26 10.99
C SER A 329 -17.55 -2.11 9.94
N ALA A 330 -17.60 -3.44 10.10
CA ALA A 330 -17.06 -4.38 9.12
C ALA A 330 -17.76 -4.26 7.74
N GLY A 331 -19.09 -4.22 7.73
CA GLY A 331 -19.87 -4.04 6.50
C GLY A 331 -19.61 -2.69 5.82
N ALA A 332 -19.49 -1.61 6.59
CA ALA A 332 -19.11 -0.30 6.07
C ALA A 332 -17.68 -0.31 5.52
N ALA A 333 -16.71 -0.90 6.23
CA ALA A 333 -15.33 -1.03 5.79
C ALA A 333 -15.21 -1.84 4.50
N PHE A 334 -15.98 -2.92 4.36
CA PHE A 334 -16.06 -3.71 3.13
C PHE A 334 -16.54 -2.86 1.94
N GLN A 335 -17.64 -2.12 2.10
CA GLN A 335 -18.14 -1.23 1.05
C GLN A 335 -17.15 -0.12 0.70
N ARG A 336 -16.45 0.46 1.70
CA ARG A 336 -15.37 1.44 1.43
C ARG A 336 -14.25 0.82 0.61
N ARG A 337 -13.83 -0.40 0.91
CA ARG A 337 -12.75 -1.08 0.15
C ARG A 337 -13.15 -1.30 -1.31
N ILE A 338 -14.40 -1.71 -1.56
CA ILE A 338 -14.91 -1.80 -2.94
C ILE A 338 -14.86 -0.44 -3.61
N ALA A 339 -15.36 0.61 -2.95
CA ALA A 339 -15.33 1.96 -3.50
C ALA A 339 -13.91 2.46 -3.81
N HIS A 340 -12.94 2.16 -2.93
CA HIS A 340 -11.53 2.48 -3.16
C HIS A 340 -10.93 1.70 -4.34
N ASP A 341 -11.25 0.41 -4.51
CA ASP A 341 -10.81 -0.37 -5.68
C ASP A 341 -11.40 0.21 -6.98
N GLU A 342 -12.71 0.47 -7.00
CA GLU A 342 -13.40 1.09 -8.14
C GLU A 342 -12.80 2.46 -8.48
N LYS A 343 -12.56 3.31 -7.46
CA LYS A 343 -11.96 4.63 -7.62
C LYS A 343 -10.52 4.54 -8.13
N ALA A 344 -9.69 3.68 -7.56
CA ALA A 344 -8.30 3.49 -7.97
C ALA A 344 -8.19 3.06 -9.42
N ARG A 345 -8.96 2.03 -9.82
CA ARG A 345 -9.01 1.58 -11.22
C ARG A 345 -9.49 2.67 -12.15
N HIS A 346 -10.56 3.38 -11.77
CA HIS A 346 -11.09 4.49 -12.57
C HIS A 346 -10.05 5.58 -12.76
N MET A 347 -9.35 6.03 -11.72
CA MET A 347 -8.39 7.12 -11.87
C MET A 347 -7.17 6.72 -12.71
N LEU A 348 -6.67 5.50 -12.55
CA LEU A 348 -5.48 5.03 -13.28
C LEU A 348 -5.78 4.70 -14.74
N VAL A 349 -6.95 4.14 -15.07
CA VAL A 349 -7.23 3.70 -16.45
C VAL A 349 -7.22 4.86 -17.45
N HIS A 350 -7.60 6.08 -17.04
CA HIS A 350 -7.63 7.21 -17.96
C HIS A 350 -6.23 7.69 -18.39
N GLY A 351 -5.19 7.47 -17.59
CA GLY A 351 -3.81 7.87 -17.89
C GLY A 351 -2.95 6.79 -18.53
N ASP A 352 -3.41 5.53 -18.60
CA ASP A 352 -2.60 4.40 -19.06
C ASP A 352 -3.31 3.55 -20.12
N ARG A 353 -2.81 3.58 -21.37
CA ARG A 353 -3.36 2.80 -22.48
C ARG A 353 -3.29 1.30 -22.26
N GLU A 354 -2.34 0.81 -21.46
CA GLU A 354 -2.27 -0.61 -21.13
C GLU A 354 -3.41 -1.03 -20.21
N LEU A 355 -3.72 -0.23 -19.19
CA LEU A 355 -4.88 -0.45 -18.33
C LEU A 355 -6.19 -0.33 -19.12
N GLN A 356 -6.29 0.61 -20.06
CA GLN A 356 -7.45 0.74 -20.95
C GLN A 356 -7.68 -0.55 -21.74
N ARG A 357 -6.62 -1.15 -22.30
CA ARG A 357 -6.71 -2.42 -23.02
C ARG A 357 -7.14 -3.57 -22.11
N GLU A 358 -6.70 -3.58 -20.85
CA GLU A 358 -7.16 -4.59 -19.88
C GLU A 358 -8.64 -4.47 -19.57
N GLU A 359 -9.15 -3.25 -19.34
CA GLU A 359 -10.57 -3.00 -19.08
C GLU A 359 -11.42 -3.34 -20.32
N LEU A 360 -10.99 -2.94 -21.52
CA LEU A 360 -11.66 -3.31 -22.77
C LEU A 360 -11.68 -4.83 -22.99
N ALA A 361 -10.58 -5.53 -22.68
CA ALA A 361 -10.50 -6.99 -22.80
C ALA A 361 -11.37 -7.71 -21.75
N ALA A 362 -11.67 -7.05 -20.62
CA ALA A 362 -12.61 -7.54 -19.61
C ALA A 362 -14.07 -7.24 -19.97
N GLY A 363 -14.33 -6.44 -21.00
CA GLY A 363 -15.68 -6.02 -21.40
C GLY A 363 -16.13 -4.68 -20.84
N HIS A 364 -15.30 -4.01 -20.01
CA HIS A 364 -15.60 -2.79 -19.27
C HIS A 364 -15.39 -1.51 -20.08
N GLY A 365 -15.88 -1.52 -21.32
CA GLY A 365 -15.76 -0.40 -22.24
C GLY A 365 -15.81 -0.84 -23.70
N VAL A 366 -15.70 0.14 -24.60
CA VAL A 366 -15.68 -0.08 -26.05
C VAL A 366 -14.73 0.89 -26.77
N ILE A 367 -14.19 0.46 -27.90
CA ILE A 367 -13.58 1.33 -28.91
C ILE A 367 -14.65 1.60 -29.97
N CYS A 368 -15.06 2.86 -30.15
CA CYS A 368 -16.13 3.23 -31.05
C CYS A 368 -15.82 4.46 -31.91
N ARG A 369 -16.50 4.56 -33.04
CA ARG A 369 -16.51 5.74 -33.92
C ARG A 369 -17.86 6.43 -33.82
N ILE A 370 -17.85 7.74 -33.55
CA ILE A 370 -19.07 8.54 -33.56
C ILE A 370 -19.53 8.74 -35.00
N THR A 371 -20.72 8.25 -35.34
CA THR A 371 -21.28 8.31 -36.71
C THR A 371 -22.27 9.45 -36.86
N ASN A 372 -23.01 9.81 -35.81
CA ASN A 372 -23.98 10.89 -35.85
C ASN A 372 -24.09 11.62 -34.50
N ILE A 373 -24.42 12.91 -34.57
CA ILE A 373 -24.72 13.78 -33.44
C ILE A 373 -26.15 14.29 -33.65
N GLY A 374 -27.04 13.93 -32.73
CA GLY A 374 -28.42 14.37 -32.72
C GLY A 374 -28.58 15.88 -32.48
N THR A 375 -29.79 16.37 -32.64
CA THR A 375 -30.13 17.80 -32.50
C THR A 375 -29.62 18.37 -31.17
N LYS A 376 -28.85 19.46 -31.23
CA LYS A 376 -28.21 20.11 -30.06
C LYS A 376 -27.32 19.17 -29.23
N GLY A 377 -26.80 18.09 -29.82
CA GLY A 377 -25.91 17.15 -29.12
C GLY A 377 -26.59 16.32 -28.04
N SER A 378 -27.93 16.18 -28.08
CA SER A 378 -28.68 15.45 -27.05
C SER A 378 -28.40 13.95 -27.04
N THR A 379 -28.06 13.39 -28.20
CA THR A 379 -27.74 11.98 -28.39
C THR A 379 -26.63 11.84 -29.43
N TRP A 380 -25.76 10.85 -29.25
CA TRP A 380 -24.73 10.45 -30.20
C TRP A 380 -25.02 9.03 -30.65
N LYS A 381 -24.87 8.78 -31.95
CA LYS A 381 -24.83 7.43 -32.49
C LYS A 381 -23.38 7.04 -32.69
N ALA A 382 -22.98 5.89 -32.17
CA ALA A 382 -21.63 5.37 -32.29
C ALA A 382 -21.66 3.92 -32.78
N THR A 383 -20.67 3.53 -33.59
CA THR A 383 -20.47 2.13 -33.96
C THR A 383 -19.21 1.64 -33.27
N TRP A 384 -19.28 0.52 -32.54
CA TRP A 384 -18.10 -0.03 -31.86
C TRP A 384 -17.41 -1.11 -32.68
N SER A 385 -16.12 -1.32 -32.35
CA SER A 385 -15.23 -2.26 -33.03
C SER A 385 -14.60 -3.28 -32.08
N TYR A 386 -14.54 -2.97 -30.77
CA TYR A 386 -13.98 -3.84 -29.76
C TYR A 386 -14.54 -3.49 -28.38
N PRO A 387 -14.74 -4.45 -27.47
CA PRO A 387 -14.70 -5.90 -27.70
C PRO A 387 -15.90 -6.38 -28.53
N ALA A 388 -15.84 -7.62 -29.04
CA ALA A 388 -16.93 -8.19 -29.83
C ALA A 388 -18.23 -8.33 -29.01
N LEU A 389 -18.10 -8.64 -27.72
CA LEU A 389 -19.21 -8.76 -26.78
C LEU A 389 -18.90 -7.90 -25.55
N PRO A 390 -19.28 -6.61 -25.56
CA PRO A 390 -19.11 -5.76 -24.39
C PRO A 390 -20.11 -6.13 -23.29
N THR A 391 -19.78 -5.87 -22.02
CA THR A 391 -20.70 -6.13 -20.89
C THR A 391 -21.70 -5.00 -20.64
N LEU A 392 -21.83 -4.09 -21.60
CA LEU A 392 -22.61 -2.86 -21.51
C LEU A 392 -24.12 -3.13 -21.50
N LYS A 393 -24.84 -2.27 -20.80
CA LYS A 393 -26.31 -2.26 -20.70
C LYS A 393 -26.84 -0.83 -20.79
N GLU A 394 -28.12 -0.70 -21.13
CA GLU A 394 -28.83 0.58 -21.00
C GLU A 394 -28.68 1.16 -19.58
N GLY A 395 -28.53 2.48 -19.49
CA GLY A 395 -28.26 3.22 -18.27
C GLY A 395 -26.81 3.14 -17.77
N ASN A 396 -25.93 2.35 -18.40
CA ASN A 396 -24.51 2.37 -18.06
C ASN A 396 -23.88 3.73 -18.37
N LYS A 397 -22.94 4.15 -17.54
CA LYS A 397 -22.20 5.40 -17.73
C LYS A 397 -20.80 5.09 -18.21
N LEU A 398 -20.41 5.71 -19.31
CA LEU A 398 -19.10 5.58 -19.92
C LEU A 398 -18.35 6.90 -19.85
N SER A 399 -17.07 6.86 -19.56
CA SER A 399 -16.18 8.01 -19.62
C SER A 399 -15.26 7.90 -20.84
N ILE A 400 -14.94 9.02 -21.47
CA ILE A 400 -13.94 9.05 -22.54
C ILE A 400 -12.55 8.81 -21.92
N ALA A 401 -11.75 7.89 -22.48
CA ALA A 401 -10.38 7.65 -22.05
C ALA A 401 -9.55 8.96 -22.10
N GLY A 402 -8.78 9.25 -21.04
CA GLY A 402 -8.09 10.54 -20.87
C GLY A 402 -8.97 11.72 -20.44
N ALA A 403 -10.29 11.54 -20.32
CA ALA A 403 -11.23 12.59 -19.91
C ALA A 403 -12.35 12.02 -19.00
N PRO A 404 -12.01 11.60 -17.75
CA PRO A 404 -12.92 10.92 -16.81
C PRO A 404 -14.24 11.67 -16.55
N GLU A 405 -14.20 12.99 -16.63
CA GLU A 405 -15.32 13.90 -16.40
C GLU A 405 -16.26 14.07 -17.62
N MET A 406 -15.89 13.50 -18.76
CA MET A 406 -16.69 13.50 -20.00
C MET A 406 -17.49 12.21 -20.06
N LYS A 407 -18.63 12.22 -19.36
CA LYS A 407 -19.49 11.05 -19.14
C LYS A 407 -20.64 10.98 -20.17
N LEU A 408 -20.86 9.81 -20.72
CA LEU A 408 -21.91 9.44 -21.65
C LEU A 408 -22.79 8.39 -20.99
N GLU A 409 -24.11 8.50 -21.11
CA GLU A 409 -25.04 7.47 -20.67
C GLU A 409 -25.48 6.63 -21.87
N VAL A 410 -25.48 5.31 -21.72
CA VAL A 410 -25.95 4.39 -22.75
C VAL A 410 -27.47 4.40 -22.76
N VAL A 411 -28.07 4.93 -23.82
CA VAL A 411 -29.52 5.03 -23.99
C VAL A 411 -30.08 3.76 -24.60
N ASP A 412 -29.38 3.19 -25.58
CA ASP A 412 -29.79 2.01 -26.34
C ASP A 412 -28.55 1.29 -26.89
N ILE A 413 -28.65 -0.03 -27.05
CA ILE A 413 -27.57 -0.92 -27.52
C ILE A 413 -28.13 -1.93 -28.52
N ASP A 414 -27.63 -1.87 -29.75
CA ASP A 414 -27.81 -2.90 -30.76
C ASP A 414 -26.51 -3.73 -30.87
N ILE A 415 -26.50 -4.90 -30.24
CA ILE A 415 -25.35 -5.82 -30.20
C ILE A 415 -25.06 -6.41 -31.59
N ASP A 416 -26.11 -6.76 -32.34
CA ASP A 416 -25.96 -7.39 -33.66
C ASP A 416 -25.42 -6.39 -34.69
N GLY A 417 -25.89 -5.14 -34.63
CA GLY A 417 -25.42 -4.04 -35.46
C GLY A 417 -24.12 -3.37 -34.98
N ALA A 418 -23.64 -3.71 -33.79
CA ALA A 418 -22.55 -3.03 -33.08
C ALA A 418 -22.77 -1.51 -32.97
N VAL A 419 -23.99 -1.07 -32.64
CA VAL A 419 -24.38 0.34 -32.52
C VAL A 419 -24.80 0.73 -31.11
N LEU A 420 -24.26 1.84 -30.62
CA LEU A 420 -24.66 2.49 -29.36
C LEU A 420 -25.37 3.81 -29.62
N ILE A 421 -26.42 4.07 -28.85
CA ILE A 421 -26.97 5.41 -28.68
C ILE A 421 -26.53 5.92 -27.31
N LEU A 422 -25.87 7.07 -27.29
CA LEU A 422 -25.23 7.65 -26.11
C LEU A 422 -25.82 9.04 -25.83
N ALA A 423 -26.04 9.39 -24.57
CA ALA A 423 -26.44 10.73 -24.16
C ALA A 423 -25.28 11.42 -23.41
N PRO A 424 -24.72 12.51 -23.94
CA PRO A 424 -23.68 13.28 -23.25
C PRO A 424 -24.20 13.92 -21.95
N GLY A 425 -23.45 13.73 -20.86
CA GLY A 425 -23.78 14.25 -19.53
C GLY A 425 -23.29 15.67 -19.24
N TRP A 426 -22.63 16.34 -20.20
CA TRP A 426 -22.14 17.71 -20.07
C TRP A 426 -22.87 18.64 -21.06
N LYS A 427 -22.77 19.96 -20.86
CA LYS A 427 -23.47 20.96 -21.69
C LYS A 427 -22.56 22.00 -22.35
N ARG A 428 -21.33 22.15 -21.86
CA ARG A 428 -20.38 23.17 -22.30
C ARG A 428 -19.01 22.55 -22.46
N THR A 429 -18.19 23.16 -23.30
CA THR A 429 -16.77 22.83 -23.44
C THR A 429 -16.08 22.83 -22.07
N LYS A 430 -15.25 21.82 -21.81
CA LYS A 430 -14.38 21.74 -20.63
C LYS A 430 -12.95 22.13 -21.00
N THR A 431 -12.44 23.13 -20.30
CA THR A 431 -11.06 23.62 -20.45
C THR A 431 -10.08 22.60 -19.89
N GLY A 432 -8.91 22.48 -20.53
CA GLY A 432 -7.84 21.57 -20.07
C GLY A 432 -7.81 20.19 -20.75
N LEU A 433 -8.89 19.79 -21.42
CA LEU A 433 -8.99 18.50 -22.12
C LEU A 433 -8.71 18.55 -23.64
N GLY A 434 -8.33 19.72 -24.17
CA GLY A 434 -8.12 19.92 -25.60
C GLY A 434 -9.34 19.47 -26.42
N ASP A 435 -9.11 18.66 -27.46
CA ASP A 435 -10.16 18.15 -28.34
C ASP A 435 -11.08 17.10 -27.67
N LEU A 436 -10.73 16.58 -26.48
CA LEU A 436 -11.65 15.74 -25.70
C LEU A 436 -12.63 16.57 -24.88
N GLY A 437 -12.38 17.87 -24.73
CA GLY A 437 -13.20 18.79 -23.93
C GLY A 437 -14.30 19.51 -24.70
N LEU A 438 -14.63 19.10 -25.92
CA LEU A 438 -15.56 19.86 -26.77
C LEU A 438 -17.01 19.84 -26.25
N ALA A 439 -17.79 20.85 -26.62
CA ALA A 439 -19.22 20.85 -26.35
C ALA A 439 -19.92 19.64 -27.03
N PRO A 440 -21.01 19.11 -26.47
CA PRO A 440 -21.65 17.89 -27.00
C PRO A 440 -22.17 18.00 -28.44
N ASP A 441 -22.52 19.21 -28.86
CA ASP A 441 -23.05 19.54 -30.18
C ASP A 441 -21.97 19.97 -31.19
N ASP A 442 -20.70 19.97 -30.77
CA ASP A 442 -19.59 20.34 -31.64
C ASP A 442 -19.46 19.33 -32.80
N PRO A 443 -19.50 19.78 -34.07
CA PRO A 443 -19.46 18.88 -35.22
C PRO A 443 -18.15 18.08 -35.32
N ARG A 444 -17.08 18.49 -34.64
CA ARG A 444 -15.79 17.77 -34.60
C ARG A 444 -15.87 16.42 -33.89
N TRP A 445 -16.94 16.11 -33.16
CA TRP A 445 -17.16 14.76 -32.65
C TRP A 445 -17.45 13.76 -33.76
N ARG A 446 -18.01 14.19 -34.90
CA ARG A 446 -18.36 13.28 -36.00
C ARG A 446 -17.11 12.65 -36.60
N ASN A 447 -17.16 11.35 -36.83
CA ASN A 447 -16.07 10.50 -37.32
C ASN A 447 -14.88 10.38 -36.35
N LYS A 448 -15.01 10.81 -35.10
CA LYS A 448 -13.97 10.66 -34.10
C LYS A 448 -13.97 9.25 -33.53
N ASP A 449 -12.79 8.65 -33.45
CA ASP A 449 -12.56 7.39 -32.75
C ASP A 449 -12.33 7.67 -31.26
N LEU A 450 -13.10 7.02 -30.41
CA LEU A 450 -13.07 7.16 -28.97
C LEU A 450 -12.88 5.79 -28.32
N VAL A 451 -12.12 5.79 -27.24
CA VAL A 451 -12.14 4.71 -26.26
C VAL A 451 -13.07 5.16 -25.14
N LEU A 452 -14.16 4.43 -24.96
CA LEU A 452 -15.13 4.64 -23.91
C LEU A 452 -14.93 3.56 -22.85
N LEU A 453 -14.81 3.94 -21.59
CA LEU A 453 -14.54 3.03 -20.48
C LEU A 453 -15.70 3.11 -19.50
N ASP A 454 -16.00 2.02 -18.81
CA ASP A 454 -16.98 2.05 -17.73
C ASP A 454 -16.61 3.12 -16.70
N SER A 455 -17.59 3.94 -16.34
CA SER A 455 -17.49 4.95 -15.29
C SER A 455 -18.13 4.37 -14.04
N PRO A 456 -17.36 3.66 -13.17
CA PRO A 456 -17.94 3.01 -12.02
C PRO A 456 -18.57 4.03 -11.08
N ALA A 457 -19.70 3.65 -10.49
CA ALA A 457 -20.42 4.49 -9.55
C ALA A 457 -19.79 4.44 -8.14
N TYR A 458 -18.47 4.60 -8.03
CA TYR A 458 -17.77 4.48 -6.75
C TYR A 458 -18.32 5.45 -5.70
N GLU A 459 -18.79 6.64 -6.08
CA GLU A 459 -19.49 7.58 -5.19
C GLU A 459 -20.77 6.98 -4.58
N LEU A 460 -21.50 6.15 -5.32
CA LEU A 460 -22.66 5.44 -4.81
C LEU A 460 -22.22 4.36 -3.80
N THR A 461 -21.14 3.66 -4.09
CA THR A 461 -20.53 2.67 -3.19
C THR A 461 -20.03 3.34 -1.89
N GLU A 462 -19.43 4.52 -1.97
CA GLU A 462 -19.07 5.34 -0.81
C GLU A 462 -20.31 5.72 0.02
N ARG A 463 -21.40 6.17 -0.63
CA ARG A 463 -22.67 6.45 0.06
C ARG A 463 -23.28 5.21 0.71
N LYS A 464 -23.15 4.04 0.09
CA LYS A 464 -23.55 2.75 0.69
C LYS A 464 -22.73 2.47 1.95
N ALA A 465 -21.42 2.73 1.93
CA ALA A 465 -20.60 2.60 3.12
C ALA A 465 -21.03 3.55 4.25
N THR A 466 -21.35 4.80 3.94
CA THR A 466 -21.91 5.75 4.92
C THR A 466 -23.24 5.25 5.46
N THR A 467 -24.15 4.79 4.59
CA THR A 467 -25.46 4.25 5.00
C THR A 467 -25.29 3.01 5.87
N ALA A 468 -24.40 2.10 5.50
CA ALA A 468 -24.09 0.91 6.29
C ALA A 468 -23.61 1.31 7.70
N SER A 469 -22.81 2.38 7.83
CA SER A 469 -22.34 2.87 9.13
C SER A 469 -23.38 3.57 10.01
N LYS A 470 -24.55 3.97 9.47
CA LYS A 470 -25.57 4.71 10.22
C LYS A 470 -26.43 3.78 11.07
N GLN A 471 -26.66 4.18 12.32
CA GLN A 471 -27.61 3.54 13.24
C GLN A 471 -29.03 4.05 13.04
N PHE A 472 -30.01 3.13 13.02
CA PHE A 472 -31.44 3.45 12.83
C PHE A 472 -32.21 3.25 14.12
N GLY A 473 -32.14 4.24 15.01
CA GLY A 473 -33.00 4.33 16.18
C GLY A 473 -32.73 3.29 17.29
N PRO A 474 -33.62 3.23 18.30
CA PRO A 474 -33.43 2.40 19.50
C PRO A 474 -33.59 0.89 19.25
N GLU A 475 -34.38 0.47 18.25
CA GLU A 475 -34.63 -0.95 17.94
C GLU A 475 -33.63 -1.56 16.94
N ASP A 476 -32.55 -0.85 16.63
CA ASP A 476 -31.49 -1.35 15.76
C ASP A 476 -30.88 -2.65 16.29
N ILE A 477 -30.69 -3.66 15.43
CA ILE A 477 -30.13 -4.97 15.82
C ILE A 477 -28.76 -4.85 16.50
N THR A 478 -27.99 -3.81 16.23
CA THR A 478 -26.71 -3.57 16.92
C THR A 478 -26.86 -3.11 18.37
N ASN A 479 -28.05 -2.63 18.79
CA ASN A 479 -28.38 -2.40 20.20
C ASN A 479 -28.80 -3.69 20.91
N LEU A 480 -29.31 -4.67 20.16
CA LEU A 480 -29.74 -5.98 20.67
C LEU A 480 -28.56 -6.95 20.81
N LEU A 481 -27.60 -6.87 19.89
CA LEU A 481 -26.26 -7.43 20.09
C LEU A 481 -25.63 -6.63 21.23
N ARG A 482 -25.40 -7.24 22.39
CA ARG A 482 -24.74 -6.62 23.56
C ARG A 482 -23.25 -6.29 23.29
N ASN A 483 -22.92 -5.76 22.12
CA ASN A 483 -21.61 -5.22 21.83
C ASN A 483 -21.55 -3.82 22.42
N PRO A 484 -20.62 -3.54 23.35
CA PRO A 484 -20.51 -2.22 23.95
C PRO A 484 -20.35 -1.14 22.88
N ARG A 485 -21.11 -0.06 23.03
CA ARG A 485 -20.95 1.17 22.23
C ARG A 485 -19.50 1.60 22.24
N TRP A 486 -18.88 1.74 21.06
CA TRP A 486 -17.74 2.62 20.80
C TRP A 486 -16.76 2.69 21.97
N ARG A 487 -16.44 1.54 22.56
CA ARG A 487 -15.52 1.50 23.68
C ARG A 487 -14.14 1.58 23.07
N HIS A 488 -13.32 2.44 23.66
CA HIS A 488 -11.89 2.46 23.45
C HIS A 488 -11.40 1.00 23.52
N ALA A 489 -10.73 0.49 22.47
CA ALA A 489 -10.31 -0.91 22.43
C ALA A 489 -9.40 -1.31 23.62
N ALA A 490 -8.82 -0.31 24.32
CA ALA A 490 -8.08 -0.51 25.57
C ALA A 490 -8.95 -0.95 26.78
N ARG A 491 -10.27 -0.76 26.71
CA ARG A 491 -11.26 -1.10 27.76
C ARG A 491 -12.06 -2.38 27.43
N ASP A 492 -11.67 -3.10 26.39
CA ASP A 492 -12.23 -4.42 26.06
C ASP A 492 -11.45 -5.46 26.88
N GLU A 493 -12.06 -6.03 27.92
CA GLU A 493 -11.47 -7.10 28.73
C GLU A 493 -11.37 -8.43 27.95
N ASP A 494 -12.02 -8.52 26.78
CA ASP A 494 -12.13 -9.73 25.97
C ASP A 494 -10.95 -9.98 25.01
N GLY A 495 -10.04 -9.01 24.86
CA GLY A 495 -8.75 -9.27 24.27
C GLY A 495 -7.84 -9.88 25.33
N ARG A 496 -7.36 -11.12 25.14
CA ARG A 496 -6.16 -11.59 25.86
C ARG A 496 -4.98 -10.69 25.49
N VAL A 497 -4.89 -9.56 26.17
CA VAL A 497 -3.68 -8.76 26.30
C VAL A 497 -2.78 -9.60 27.19
N VAL A 498 -1.52 -9.73 26.78
CA VAL A 498 -0.50 -10.48 27.54
C VAL A 498 -0.43 -9.87 28.94
N GLU A 499 -1.12 -10.50 29.89
CA GLU A 499 -0.85 -10.31 31.32
C GLU A 499 0.62 -10.63 31.50
N ALA A 500 1.33 -9.78 32.26
CA ALA A 500 2.75 -9.92 32.52
C ALA A 500 3.11 -11.40 32.66
N ALA A 501 3.89 -11.92 31.70
CA ALA A 501 4.40 -13.27 31.85
C ALA A 501 5.29 -13.22 33.09
N PRO A 502 5.07 -14.10 34.09
CA PRO A 502 5.98 -14.18 35.22
C PRO A 502 7.39 -14.38 34.68
N ASP A 503 8.39 -13.75 35.33
CA ASP A 503 9.79 -14.11 35.12
C ASP A 503 9.88 -15.63 35.22
N GLU A 504 10.05 -16.31 34.08
CA GLU A 504 10.34 -17.74 34.07
C GLU A 504 11.72 -17.89 34.70
N GLY A 505 11.68 -18.15 36.01
CA GLY A 505 12.82 -18.52 36.80
C GLY A 505 13.53 -19.71 36.14
N ASP A 506 14.82 -19.50 35.92
CA ASP A 506 15.89 -20.48 35.84
C ASP A 506 15.47 -21.96 35.77
N PRO A 507 15.43 -22.57 34.57
CA PRO A 507 15.40 -24.01 34.47
C PRO A 507 16.80 -24.54 34.81
N ARG A 508 16.90 -25.18 35.98
CA ARG A 508 18.03 -26.06 36.35
C ARG A 508 18.28 -27.14 35.29
#